data_AF-A0A0D1XG87-F1
#
_entry.id   AF-A0A0D1XG87-F1
#
_cell.length_a   1.000
_cell.length_b   1.000
_cell.length_c   1.000
_cell.angle_alpha   90.00
_cell.angle_beta   90.00
_cell.angle_gamma   90.00
#
_symmetry.space_group_name_H-M   'P 1'
#
loop_
_entity.id
_entity.type
_entity.pdbx_description
1 polymer ?
#
loop_
_entity_poly.entity_id
_entity_poly.type
_entity_poly.pdbx_seq_one_letter_code
_entity_poly.pdbx_strand_id
1 'polypeptide(L)'
;MFTPFETTAGALLLHLATTTLLFDAGAILGASGLLRRLLRNPKDEISQSPTGWFFGGMIAAVGVVALMLPQALPRGSFEINALNVFKALVSGSLIGWGTKHCGGCTSGHMLCGIGRLSPRSFLATAIFVPVAIATFHFTNPSLETAQCRPDIPCFTMTYPDVRTIGTITAIISVVAVALKSGWTAPSQKLCVNIVYGMVGIAFGLGLLISGMADSSKVQSFFAFELHPLSIQHWDPSLSLIFVGAVLPNLIKIQSRGFERPPRLAARFSLPTKMFKDVDVRFVLGAIAFGISWGWTGVCPGPAVIKTLLQPVWGCLWMIGFYVGSLDMFDTS
;
A
#
# COMPACT_ATOMS: atom_id res chain seq x y z
N MET A 1 -10.95 -13.41 -8.73
CA MET A 1 -10.92 -13.45 -10.20
C MET A 1 -9.93 -12.40 -10.71
N PHE A 2 -9.18 -12.77 -11.76
CA PHE A 2 -8.11 -11.97 -12.35
C PHE A 2 -8.65 -10.73 -13.09
N THR A 3 -8.29 -9.53 -12.65
CA THR A 3 -8.75 -8.25 -13.22
C THR A 3 -7.58 -7.48 -13.85
N PRO A 4 -7.10 -7.90 -15.03
CA PRO A 4 -5.86 -7.36 -15.60
C PRO A 4 -5.93 -5.85 -15.86
N PHE A 5 -7.08 -5.36 -16.32
CA PHE A 5 -7.27 -3.95 -16.66
C PHE A 5 -7.22 -3.07 -15.41
N GLU A 6 -8.07 -3.34 -14.43
CA GLU A 6 -8.20 -2.54 -13.21
C GLU A 6 -6.91 -2.55 -12.41
N THR A 7 -6.26 -3.72 -12.27
CA THR A 7 -5.00 -3.81 -11.52
C THR A 7 -3.87 -3.05 -12.20
N THR A 8 -3.76 -3.10 -13.53
CA THR A 8 -2.76 -2.31 -14.26
C THR A 8 -3.06 -0.81 -14.18
N ALA A 9 -4.33 -0.43 -14.36
CA ALA A 9 -4.78 0.95 -14.31
C ALA A 9 -4.52 1.59 -12.92
N GLY A 10 -4.85 0.87 -11.85
CA GLY A 10 -4.52 1.27 -10.49
C GLY A 10 -3.01 1.30 -10.23
N ALA A 11 -2.25 0.35 -10.77
CA ALA A 11 -0.79 0.32 -10.67
C ALA A 11 -0.14 1.58 -11.30
N LEU A 12 -0.64 2.04 -12.44
CA LEU A 12 -0.17 3.29 -13.06
C LEU A 12 -0.40 4.51 -12.17
N LEU A 13 -1.54 4.58 -11.45
CA LEU A 13 -1.78 5.64 -10.48
C LEU A 13 -0.79 5.60 -9.30
N LEU A 14 -0.43 4.41 -8.83
CA LEU A 14 0.56 4.24 -7.77
C LEU A 14 1.97 4.67 -8.24
N HIS A 15 2.33 4.37 -9.49
CA HIS A 15 3.54 4.88 -10.11
C HIS A 15 3.56 6.41 -10.15
N LEU A 16 2.49 7.02 -10.65
CA LEU A 16 2.36 8.48 -10.71
C LEU A 16 2.46 9.11 -9.31
N ALA A 17 1.74 8.55 -8.34
CA ALA A 17 1.77 9.02 -6.96
C ALA A 17 3.19 8.96 -6.35
N THR A 18 3.86 7.80 -6.48
CA THR A 18 5.18 7.60 -5.85
C THR A 18 6.29 8.38 -6.53
N THR A 19 6.28 8.49 -7.86
CA THR A 19 7.29 9.28 -8.58
C THR A 19 7.07 10.78 -8.44
N THR A 20 5.82 11.26 -8.42
CA THR A 20 5.55 12.68 -8.14
C THR A 20 6.02 13.05 -6.74
N LEU A 21 5.73 12.24 -5.72
CA LEU A 21 6.22 12.51 -4.37
C LEU A 21 7.75 12.57 -4.30
N LEU A 22 8.42 11.62 -4.97
CA LEU A 22 9.87 11.54 -4.99
C LEU A 22 10.50 12.75 -5.66
N PHE A 23 10.05 13.11 -6.85
CA PHE A 23 10.70 14.15 -7.65
C PHE A 23 10.23 15.57 -7.36
N ASP A 24 9.03 15.74 -6.83
CA ASP A 24 8.52 17.07 -6.54
C ASP A 24 8.79 17.42 -5.07
N ALA A 25 8.50 16.53 -4.12
CA ALA A 25 8.74 16.77 -2.70
C ALA A 25 10.08 16.22 -2.18
N GLY A 26 10.81 15.43 -2.97
CA GLY A 26 12.08 14.84 -2.54
C GLY A 26 11.91 13.65 -1.57
N ALA A 27 10.69 13.15 -1.38
CA ALA A 27 10.37 12.20 -0.32
C ALA A 27 9.95 10.84 -0.86
N ILE A 28 10.30 9.79 -0.12
CA ILE A 28 9.89 8.42 -0.47
C ILE A 28 8.57 8.11 0.20
N LEU A 29 7.62 7.58 -0.57
CA LEU A 29 6.35 7.16 0.00
C LEU A 29 6.54 5.94 0.91
N GLY A 30 6.20 6.12 2.19
CA GLY A 30 6.16 5.04 3.17
C GLY A 30 4.92 5.19 4.04
N ALA A 31 3.82 4.53 3.65
CA ALA A 31 2.53 4.68 4.33
C ALA A 31 2.60 4.33 5.82
N SER A 32 3.39 3.32 6.21
CA SER A 32 3.59 2.96 7.61
C SER A 32 4.30 4.05 8.43
N GLY A 33 5.29 4.73 7.85
CA GLY A 33 6.01 5.83 8.49
C GLY A 33 5.13 7.06 8.67
N LEU A 34 4.38 7.42 7.62
CA LEU A 34 3.38 8.49 7.67
C LEU A 34 2.30 8.19 8.71
N LEU A 35 1.77 6.97 8.74
CA LEU A 35 0.74 6.58 9.69
C LEU A 35 1.25 6.63 11.13
N ARG A 36 2.47 6.16 11.41
CA ARG A 36 3.08 6.26 12.75
C ARG A 36 3.23 7.72 13.20
N ARG A 37 3.62 8.63 12.30
CA ARG A 37 3.71 10.07 12.61
C ARG A 37 2.34 10.63 12.99
N LEU A 38 1.32 10.34 12.17
CA LEU A 38 -0.06 10.76 12.42
C LEU A 38 -0.57 10.25 13.78
N LEU A 39 -0.33 8.98 14.12
CA LEU A 39 -0.82 8.41 15.37
C LEU A 39 -0.05 8.90 16.61
N ARG A 40 1.23 9.25 16.49
CA ARG A 40 2.02 9.81 17.61
C ARG A 40 1.67 11.27 17.88
N ASN A 41 1.46 12.09 16.83
CA ASN A 41 1.22 13.53 16.95
C ASN A 41 -0.03 13.98 16.16
N PRO A 42 -1.25 13.50 16.50
CA PRO A 42 -2.43 13.68 15.65
C PRO A 42 -2.81 15.15 15.44
N LYS A 43 -2.73 16.00 16.47
CA LYS A 43 -3.12 17.41 16.40
C LYS A 43 -2.27 18.19 15.39
N ASP A 44 -0.95 18.04 15.48
CA ASP A 44 0.00 18.74 14.61
C ASP A 44 -0.07 18.20 13.18
N GLU A 45 -0.20 16.89 13.05
CA GLU A 45 -0.18 16.24 11.74
C GLU A 45 -1.46 16.52 10.93
N ILE A 46 -2.64 16.51 11.57
CA ILE A 46 -3.92 16.78 10.88
C ILE A 46 -4.00 18.23 10.39
N SER A 47 -3.56 19.20 11.20
CA SER A 47 -3.78 20.62 10.89
C SER A 47 -2.75 21.20 9.91
N GLN A 48 -1.48 20.78 9.97
CA GLN A 48 -0.42 21.54 9.30
C GLN A 48 0.66 20.71 8.59
N SER A 49 0.59 19.38 8.64
CA SER A 49 1.64 18.52 8.08
C SER A 49 1.31 17.96 6.69
N PRO A 50 2.33 17.67 5.86
CA PRO A 50 2.14 16.92 4.62
C PRO A 50 1.48 15.54 4.83
N THR A 51 1.68 14.91 6.00
CA THR A 51 1.07 13.62 6.36
C THR A 51 -0.45 13.70 6.41
N GLY A 52 -0.99 14.74 7.08
CA GLY A 52 -2.42 14.97 7.18
C GLY A 52 -3.05 15.19 5.81
N TRP A 53 -2.39 15.97 4.94
CA TRP A 53 -2.82 16.18 3.57
C TRP A 53 -2.82 14.88 2.75
N PHE A 54 -1.79 14.04 2.88
CA PHE A 54 -1.74 12.75 2.20
C PHE A 54 -2.90 11.83 2.60
N PHE A 55 -3.17 11.65 3.90
CA PHE A 55 -4.28 10.81 4.34
C PHE A 55 -5.65 11.45 4.05
N GLY A 56 -5.77 12.77 4.15
CA GLY A 56 -6.95 13.50 3.70
C GLY A 56 -7.23 13.27 2.21
N GLY A 57 -6.18 13.25 1.39
CA GLY A 57 -6.27 12.88 -0.02
C GLY A 57 -6.72 11.42 -0.23
N MET A 58 -6.20 10.47 0.55
CA MET A 58 -6.67 9.08 0.50
C MET A 58 -8.15 8.95 0.88
N ILE A 59 -8.63 9.71 1.87
CA ILE A 59 -10.05 9.76 2.24
C ILE A 59 -10.88 10.34 1.10
N ALA A 60 -10.42 11.42 0.47
CA ALA A 60 -11.09 11.99 -0.71
C ALA A 60 -11.18 10.98 -1.87
N ALA A 61 -10.15 10.16 -2.09
CA ALA A 61 -10.19 9.09 -3.07
C ALA A 61 -11.29 8.05 -2.79
N VAL A 62 -11.56 7.71 -1.53
CA VAL A 62 -12.69 6.85 -1.16
C VAL A 62 -14.01 7.49 -1.57
N GLY A 63 -14.18 8.81 -1.34
CA GLY A 63 -15.37 9.55 -1.78
C GLY A 63 -15.55 9.52 -3.30
N VAL A 64 -14.47 9.73 -4.08
CA VAL A 64 -14.50 9.66 -5.55
C VAL A 64 -14.93 8.26 -6.01
N VAL A 65 -14.35 7.20 -5.46
CA VAL A 65 -14.71 5.82 -5.81
C VAL A 65 -16.13 5.48 -5.37
N ALA A 66 -16.57 5.93 -4.18
CA ALA A 66 -17.94 5.69 -3.72
C ALA A 66 -18.99 6.30 -4.66
N LEU A 67 -18.68 7.46 -5.26
CA LEU A 67 -19.59 8.15 -6.19
C LEU A 67 -19.52 7.59 -7.63
N MET A 68 -18.32 7.27 -8.12
CA MET A 68 -18.10 6.97 -9.54
C MET A 68 -17.89 5.49 -9.85
N LEU A 69 -17.38 4.71 -8.90
CA LEU A 69 -16.98 3.31 -9.03
C LEU A 69 -17.31 2.50 -7.75
N PRO A 70 -18.56 2.50 -7.25
CA PRO A 70 -18.91 1.85 -5.98
C PRO A 70 -18.57 0.36 -5.93
N GLN A 71 -18.47 -0.30 -7.08
CA GLN A 71 -18.02 -1.68 -7.22
C GLN A 71 -16.55 -1.93 -6.86
N ALA A 72 -15.70 -0.91 -6.87
CA ALA A 72 -14.28 -1.00 -6.51
C ALA A 72 -14.03 -0.80 -5.00
N LEU A 73 -15.06 -0.48 -4.22
CA LEU A 73 -14.94 -0.44 -2.77
C LEU A 73 -14.84 -1.86 -2.20
N PRO A 74 -13.88 -2.14 -1.30
CA PRO A 74 -13.82 -3.40 -0.57
C PRO A 74 -15.16 -3.68 0.12
N ARG A 75 -15.70 -4.88 -0.09
CA ARG A 75 -16.96 -5.32 0.50
C ARG A 75 -16.70 -6.20 1.71
N GLY A 76 -17.59 -6.14 2.69
CA GLY A 76 -17.57 -6.99 3.87
C GLY A 76 -18.13 -6.27 5.09
N SER A 77 -18.78 -7.01 5.97
CA SER A 77 -19.13 -6.56 7.32
C SER A 77 -18.05 -7.01 8.30
N PHE A 78 -17.84 -6.23 9.35
CA PHE A 78 -17.05 -6.67 10.50
C PHE A 78 -18.00 -7.11 11.61
N GLU A 79 -17.95 -8.40 11.95
CA GLU A 79 -18.71 -8.94 13.07
C GLU A 79 -17.90 -8.84 14.35
N ILE A 80 -18.48 -8.22 15.38
CA ILE A 80 -17.86 -8.04 16.69
C ILE A 80 -17.97 -9.35 17.46
N ASN A 81 -16.91 -10.16 17.38
CA ASN A 81 -16.72 -11.33 18.24
C ASN A 81 -15.27 -11.37 18.75
N ALA A 82 -15.02 -12.14 19.81
CA ALA A 82 -13.71 -12.18 20.47
C ALA A 82 -12.57 -12.51 19.50
N LEU A 83 -12.80 -13.44 18.57
CA LEU A 83 -11.81 -13.86 17.59
C LEU A 83 -11.47 -12.74 16.60
N ASN A 84 -12.47 -12.04 16.07
CA ASN A 84 -12.29 -10.95 15.10
C ASN A 84 -11.64 -9.71 15.73
N VAL A 85 -11.98 -9.41 16.99
CA VAL A 85 -11.32 -8.36 17.78
C VAL A 85 -9.84 -8.72 18.01
N PHE A 86 -9.57 -9.95 18.42
CA PHE A 86 -8.21 -10.46 18.60
C PHE A 86 -7.40 -10.37 17.30
N LYS A 87 -7.97 -10.84 16.17
CA LYS A 87 -7.36 -10.75 14.84
C LYS A 87 -7.00 -9.30 14.48
N ALA A 88 -7.92 -8.34 14.68
CA ALA A 88 -7.67 -6.94 14.36
C ALA A 88 -6.53 -6.34 15.20
N LEU A 89 -6.55 -6.53 16.51
CA LEU A 89 -5.53 -6.00 17.44
C LEU A 89 -4.15 -6.62 17.21
N VAL A 90 -4.08 -7.94 17.10
CA VAL A 90 -2.81 -8.67 16.93
C VAL A 90 -2.21 -8.39 15.56
N SER A 91 -3.02 -8.41 14.50
CA SER A 91 -2.53 -8.11 13.16
C SER A 91 -2.01 -6.68 13.05
N GLY A 92 -2.74 -5.70 13.61
CA GLY A 92 -2.29 -4.32 13.73
C GLY A 92 -0.95 -4.23 14.46
N SER A 93 -0.84 -4.86 15.63
CA SER A 93 0.38 -4.85 16.45
C SER A 93 1.60 -5.43 15.73
N LEU A 94 1.44 -6.59 15.09
CA LEU A 94 2.50 -7.22 14.31
C LEU A 94 2.94 -6.37 13.11
N ILE A 95 2.00 -5.72 12.41
CA ILE A 95 2.34 -4.77 11.32
C ILE A 95 3.03 -3.53 11.89
N GLY A 96 2.54 -2.98 13.00
CA GLY A 96 3.13 -1.82 13.68
C GLY A 96 4.58 -2.06 14.06
N TRP A 97 4.83 -3.18 14.73
CA TRP A 97 6.17 -3.62 15.14
C TRP A 97 7.04 -3.95 13.93
N GLY A 98 6.53 -4.80 13.02
CA GLY A 98 7.27 -5.27 11.86
C GLY A 98 7.72 -4.12 10.96
N THR A 99 6.81 -3.22 10.60
CA THR A 99 7.12 -2.08 9.72
C THR A 99 8.01 -1.02 10.36
N LYS A 100 8.12 -1.00 11.69
CA LYS A 100 9.06 -0.14 12.40
C LYS A 100 10.46 -0.72 12.33
N HIS A 101 10.63 -1.99 12.66
CA HIS A 101 11.94 -2.63 12.73
C HIS A 101 12.55 -2.93 11.34
N CYS A 102 11.75 -3.31 10.34
CA CYS A 102 12.27 -3.42 8.97
C CYS A 102 12.41 -2.05 8.26
N GLY A 103 11.77 -1.01 8.80
CA GLY A 103 11.87 0.37 8.31
C GLY A 103 10.99 0.68 7.10
N GLY A 104 9.92 -0.09 6.88
CA GLY A 104 9.00 0.13 5.76
C GLY A 104 7.86 -0.89 5.71
N CYS A 105 7.02 -0.77 4.69
CA CYS A 105 6.01 -1.77 4.31
C CYS A 105 6.08 -1.99 2.79
N THR A 106 5.09 -2.63 2.19
CA THR A 106 5.00 -2.84 0.72
C THR A 106 5.19 -1.53 -0.08
N SER A 107 4.53 -0.44 0.31
CA SER A 107 4.70 0.86 -0.39
C SER A 107 6.15 1.39 -0.39
N GLY A 108 6.89 1.20 0.71
CA GLY A 108 8.26 1.68 0.86
C GLY A 108 9.31 0.73 0.28
N HIS A 109 9.20 -0.57 0.58
CA HIS A 109 10.17 -1.58 0.14
C HIS A 109 9.86 -2.12 -1.26
N MET A 110 8.64 -2.58 -1.51
CA MET A 110 8.29 -3.18 -2.79
C MET A 110 8.08 -2.10 -3.86
N LEU A 111 7.18 -1.14 -3.65
CA LEU A 111 6.82 -0.17 -4.68
C LEU A 111 7.91 0.88 -4.96
N CYS A 112 8.43 1.54 -3.90
CA CYS A 112 9.46 2.57 -4.05
C CYS A 112 10.89 2.02 -3.93
N GLY A 113 11.10 0.94 -3.18
CA GLY A 113 12.42 0.43 -2.84
C GLY A 113 13.06 -0.36 -3.97
N ILE A 114 12.32 -1.32 -4.54
CA ILE A 114 12.75 -2.10 -5.71
C ILE A 114 12.94 -1.19 -6.92
N GLY A 115 12.03 -0.23 -7.15
CA GLY A 115 12.17 0.76 -8.23
C GLY A 115 13.43 1.63 -8.13
N ARG A 116 14.02 1.77 -6.94
CA ARG A 116 15.31 2.48 -6.75
C ARG A 116 16.52 1.55 -6.71
N LEU A 117 16.32 0.25 -6.95
CA LEU A 117 17.35 -0.78 -6.81
C LEU A 117 17.99 -0.85 -5.41
N SER A 118 17.21 -0.62 -4.36
CA SER A 118 17.72 -0.66 -2.98
C SER A 118 17.92 -2.10 -2.49
N PRO A 119 19.17 -2.55 -2.18
CA PRO A 119 19.42 -3.93 -1.74
C PRO A 119 18.68 -4.29 -0.44
N ARG A 120 18.60 -3.34 0.50
CA ARG A 120 17.83 -3.49 1.74
C ARG A 120 16.35 -3.76 1.45
N SER A 121 15.77 -3.08 0.47
CA SER A 121 14.36 -3.28 0.10
C SER A 121 14.13 -4.60 -0.62
N PHE A 122 15.05 -5.01 -1.49
CA PHE A 122 15.02 -6.36 -2.08
C PHE A 122 15.05 -7.43 -0.99
N LEU A 123 15.95 -7.31 -0.01
CA LEU A 123 16.03 -8.25 1.10
C LEU A 123 14.75 -8.27 1.94
N ALA A 124 14.21 -7.09 2.30
CA ALA A 124 12.94 -7.02 3.02
C ALA A 124 11.83 -7.75 2.26
N THR A 125 11.68 -7.47 0.96
CA THR A 125 10.65 -8.10 0.11
C THR A 125 10.87 -9.60 -0.07
N ALA A 126 12.11 -10.04 -0.23
CA ALA A 126 12.48 -11.45 -0.31
C ALA A 126 12.22 -12.22 1.00
N ILE A 127 12.11 -11.53 2.14
CA ILE A 127 11.72 -12.14 3.41
C ILE A 127 10.20 -12.12 3.58
N PHE A 128 9.57 -10.95 3.51
CA PHE A 128 8.16 -10.85 3.90
C PHE A 128 7.19 -11.46 2.88
N VAL A 129 7.54 -11.55 1.59
CA VAL A 129 6.65 -12.16 0.59
C VAL A 129 6.55 -13.68 0.80
N PRO A 130 7.66 -14.45 0.88
CA PRO A 130 7.58 -15.88 1.18
C PRO A 130 6.93 -16.17 2.53
N VAL A 131 7.21 -15.36 3.56
CA VAL A 131 6.58 -15.52 4.88
C VAL A 131 5.07 -15.26 4.79
N ALA A 132 4.62 -14.28 4.01
CA ALA A 132 3.20 -14.03 3.80
C ALA A 132 2.51 -15.19 3.07
N ILE A 133 3.13 -15.73 2.03
CA ILE A 133 2.64 -16.92 1.32
C ILE A 133 2.55 -18.10 2.29
N ALA A 134 3.63 -18.43 3.00
CA ALA A 134 3.65 -19.53 3.96
C ALA A 134 2.59 -19.37 5.07
N THR A 135 2.43 -18.15 5.59
CA THR A 135 1.42 -17.87 6.62
C THR A 135 0.02 -18.04 6.08
N PHE A 136 -0.27 -17.54 4.87
CA PHE A 136 -1.57 -17.69 4.25
C PHE A 136 -1.95 -19.17 4.07
N HIS A 137 -1.02 -19.99 3.56
CA HIS A 137 -1.20 -21.43 3.41
C HIS A 137 -1.45 -22.14 4.75
N PHE A 138 -0.71 -21.74 5.80
CA PHE A 138 -0.90 -22.30 7.13
C PHE A 138 -2.26 -21.94 7.74
N THR A 139 -2.72 -20.70 7.56
CA THR A 139 -3.98 -20.24 8.15
C THR A 139 -5.22 -20.55 7.32
N ASN A 140 -5.06 -20.86 6.02
CA ASN A 140 -6.14 -21.18 5.09
C ASN A 140 -5.78 -22.41 4.24
N PRO A 141 -5.84 -23.64 4.81
CA PRO A 141 -5.43 -24.85 4.10
C PRO A 141 -6.24 -25.16 2.84
N SER A 142 -7.49 -24.69 2.75
CA SER A 142 -8.32 -24.83 1.54
C SER A 142 -7.91 -23.88 0.42
N LEU A 143 -7.11 -22.83 0.72
CA LEU A 143 -6.72 -21.74 -0.19
C LEU A 143 -7.89 -20.95 -0.80
N GLU A 144 -9.12 -21.30 -0.43
CA GLU A 144 -10.32 -20.59 -0.84
C GLU A 144 -10.35 -19.19 -0.25
N THR A 145 -10.77 -18.24 -1.07
CA THR A 145 -10.92 -16.83 -0.69
C THR A 145 -12.22 -16.32 -1.25
N ALA A 146 -12.82 -15.32 -0.59
CA ALA A 146 -14.10 -14.72 -1.03
C ALA A 146 -14.06 -14.13 -2.45
N GLN A 147 -12.86 -13.92 -3.00
CA GLN A 147 -12.61 -13.37 -4.33
C GLN A 147 -12.63 -14.44 -5.45
N CYS A 148 -12.49 -15.72 -5.10
CA CYS A 148 -12.47 -16.85 -6.04
C CYS A 148 -13.79 -17.60 -5.97
N ARG A 149 -14.33 -18.02 -7.12
CA ARG A 149 -15.58 -18.82 -7.18
C ARG A 149 -15.21 -20.31 -7.15
N PRO A 150 -15.99 -21.17 -6.46
CA PRO A 150 -15.69 -22.61 -6.39
C PRO A 150 -15.63 -23.29 -7.76
N ASP A 151 -16.49 -22.87 -8.69
CA ASP A 151 -16.69 -23.56 -9.97
C ASP A 151 -15.78 -23.05 -11.10
N ILE A 152 -15.02 -21.97 -10.88
CA ILE A 152 -14.24 -21.29 -11.94
C ILE A 152 -12.84 -20.97 -11.41
N PRO A 153 -11.76 -21.36 -12.14
CA PRO A 153 -10.40 -21.04 -11.73
C PRO A 153 -10.18 -19.54 -11.51
N CYS A 154 -9.53 -19.16 -10.42
CA CYS A 154 -9.42 -17.76 -10.01
C CYS A 154 -8.59 -16.89 -10.96
N PHE A 155 -7.71 -17.50 -11.76
CA PHE A 155 -6.95 -16.84 -12.83
C PHE A 155 -7.78 -16.53 -14.08
N THR A 156 -9.06 -16.91 -14.16
CA THR A 156 -9.91 -16.51 -15.29
C THR A 156 -10.04 -14.99 -15.36
N MET A 157 -9.73 -14.45 -16.54
CA MET A 157 -9.78 -13.02 -16.82
C MET A 157 -11.22 -12.51 -16.74
N THR A 158 -11.43 -11.48 -15.94
CA THR A 158 -12.67 -10.71 -15.89
C THR A 158 -12.38 -9.28 -16.29
N TYR A 159 -13.12 -8.80 -17.28
CA TYR A 159 -13.02 -7.41 -17.75
C TYR A 159 -14.23 -6.60 -17.28
N PRO A 160 -14.02 -5.33 -16.92
CA PRO A 160 -15.10 -4.43 -16.57
C PRO A 160 -15.90 -4.04 -17.82
N ASP A 161 -17.12 -3.56 -17.60
CA ASP A 161 -17.94 -2.99 -18.66
C ASP A 161 -17.33 -1.68 -19.21
N VAL A 162 -17.75 -1.30 -20.42
CA VAL A 162 -17.19 -0.14 -21.14
C VAL A 162 -17.33 1.17 -20.36
N ARG A 163 -18.41 1.34 -19.57
CA ARG A 163 -18.59 2.54 -18.75
C ARG A 163 -17.56 2.57 -17.63
N THR A 164 -17.34 1.45 -16.94
CA THR A 164 -16.30 1.32 -15.91
C THR A 164 -14.90 1.59 -16.50
N ILE A 165 -14.59 1.06 -17.68
CA ILE A 165 -13.33 1.35 -18.40
C ILE A 165 -13.18 2.84 -18.69
N GLY A 166 -14.22 3.48 -19.23
CA GLY A 166 -14.24 4.90 -19.52
C GLY A 166 -14.03 5.76 -18.27
N THR A 167 -14.73 5.43 -17.18
CA THR A 167 -14.59 6.12 -15.89
C THR A 167 -13.18 5.99 -15.31
N ILE A 168 -12.60 4.78 -15.28
CA ILE A 168 -11.23 4.57 -14.79
C ILE A 168 -10.23 5.37 -15.63
N THR A 169 -10.36 5.33 -16.95
CA THR A 169 -9.48 6.06 -17.87
C THR A 169 -9.58 7.58 -17.68
N ALA A 170 -10.79 8.10 -17.49
CA ALA A 170 -11.03 9.51 -17.21
C ALA A 170 -10.40 9.93 -15.88
N ILE A 171 -10.60 9.14 -14.81
CA ILE A 171 -9.98 9.38 -13.50
C ILE A 171 -8.45 9.43 -13.63
N ILE A 172 -7.84 8.45 -14.30
CA ILE A 172 -6.39 8.41 -14.50
C ILE A 172 -5.88 9.63 -15.25
N SER A 173 -6.58 10.02 -16.32
CA SER A 173 -6.20 11.18 -17.13
C SER A 173 -6.26 12.47 -16.33
N VAL A 174 -7.35 12.69 -15.57
CA VAL A 174 -7.52 13.87 -14.70
C VAL A 174 -6.44 13.90 -13.62
N VAL A 175 -6.19 12.79 -12.93
CA VAL A 175 -5.17 12.70 -11.89
C VAL A 175 -3.77 12.92 -12.47
N ALA A 176 -3.46 12.35 -13.64
CA ALA A 176 -2.18 12.52 -14.30
C ALA A 176 -1.92 13.98 -14.71
N VAL A 177 -2.95 14.68 -15.20
CA VAL A 177 -2.88 16.11 -15.52
C VAL A 177 -2.69 16.92 -14.23
N ALA A 178 -3.48 16.65 -13.19
CA ALA A 178 -3.41 17.33 -11.91
C ALA A 178 -2.04 17.16 -11.22
N LEU A 179 -1.42 15.98 -11.29
CA LEU A 179 -0.07 15.77 -10.73
C LEU A 179 1.03 16.48 -11.53
N LYS A 180 0.80 16.76 -12.82
CA LYS A 180 1.79 17.40 -13.71
C LYS A 180 1.63 18.91 -13.84
N SER A 181 0.51 19.48 -13.37
CA SER A 181 0.15 20.90 -13.57
C SER A 181 1.07 21.90 -12.86
N GLY A 182 2.03 21.45 -12.04
CA GLY A 182 3.06 22.31 -11.46
C GLY A 182 2.49 23.36 -10.52
N TRP A 183 1.77 22.91 -9.48
CA TRP A 183 1.05 23.77 -8.54
C TRP A 183 1.90 24.91 -7.98
N THR A 184 1.46 26.14 -8.21
CA THR A 184 2.02 27.36 -7.62
C THR A 184 1.17 27.79 -6.43
N ALA A 185 1.77 28.01 -5.27
CA ALA A 185 1.09 28.52 -4.09
C ALA A 185 1.91 29.63 -3.41
N PRO A 186 1.27 30.49 -2.57
CA PRO A 186 1.94 31.61 -1.92
C PRO A 186 3.13 31.24 -1.01
N SER A 187 3.18 29.99 -0.53
CA SER A 187 4.29 29.49 0.28
C SER A 187 4.73 28.09 -0.17
N GLN A 188 6.03 27.83 -0.09
CA GLN A 188 6.61 26.51 -0.39
C GLN A 188 6.00 25.40 0.48
N LYS A 189 5.71 25.68 1.75
CA LYS A 189 5.03 24.75 2.67
C LYS A 189 3.66 24.33 2.13
N LEU A 190 2.87 25.29 1.64
CA LEU A 190 1.56 24.99 1.05
C LEU A 190 1.67 24.20 -0.26
N CYS A 191 2.65 24.51 -1.13
CA CYS A 191 2.91 23.71 -2.33
C CYS A 191 3.19 22.24 -1.98
N VAL A 192 4.06 22.00 -0.99
CA VAL A 192 4.39 20.64 -0.54
C VAL A 192 3.13 19.93 -0.01
N ASN A 193 2.32 20.60 0.80
CA ASN A 193 1.07 20.03 1.31
C ASN A 193 0.08 19.68 0.19
N ILE A 194 -0.09 20.56 -0.81
CA ILE A 194 -0.93 20.30 -1.99
C ILE A 194 -0.42 19.06 -2.75
N VAL A 195 0.90 18.97 -2.98
CA VAL A 195 1.51 17.80 -3.64
C VAL A 195 1.24 16.52 -2.84
N TYR A 196 1.41 16.53 -1.52
CA TYR A 196 1.09 15.37 -0.68
C TYR A 196 -0.40 15.00 -0.74
N GLY A 197 -1.30 15.98 -0.75
CA GLY A 197 -2.74 15.74 -0.91
C GLY A 197 -3.11 15.11 -2.26
N MET A 198 -2.53 15.62 -3.35
CA MET A 198 -2.73 15.06 -4.69
C MET A 198 -2.14 13.65 -4.83
N VAL A 199 -0.95 13.43 -4.26
CA VAL A 199 -0.34 12.11 -4.16
C VAL A 199 -1.20 11.17 -3.33
N GLY A 200 -1.81 11.66 -2.24
CA GLY A 200 -2.75 10.93 -1.41
C GLY A 200 -3.99 10.46 -2.19
N ILE A 201 -4.58 11.35 -2.99
CA ILE A 201 -5.70 11.02 -3.89
C ILE A 201 -5.27 9.96 -4.89
N ALA A 202 -4.16 10.19 -5.61
CA ALA A 202 -3.67 9.26 -6.63
C ALA A 202 -3.33 7.88 -6.03
N PHE A 203 -2.69 7.85 -4.86
CA PHE A 203 -2.34 6.63 -4.17
C PHE A 203 -3.58 5.88 -3.65
N GLY A 204 -4.54 6.59 -3.05
CA GLY A 204 -5.81 6.02 -2.60
C GLY A 204 -6.64 5.43 -3.75
N LEU A 205 -6.77 6.17 -4.85
CA LEU A 205 -7.41 5.69 -6.08
C LEU A 205 -6.67 4.48 -6.66
N GLY A 206 -5.34 4.51 -6.68
CA GLY A 206 -4.53 3.39 -7.11
C GLY A 206 -4.76 2.12 -6.27
N LEU A 207 -4.84 2.25 -4.94
CA LEU A 207 -5.15 1.13 -4.04
C LEU A 207 -6.56 0.56 -4.26
N LEU A 208 -7.57 1.42 -4.42
CA LEU A 208 -8.96 1.02 -4.63
C LEU A 208 -9.17 0.38 -6.00
N ILE A 209 -8.75 1.05 -7.07
CA ILE A 209 -8.92 0.58 -8.45
C ILE A 209 -8.10 -0.69 -8.68
N SER A 210 -6.88 -0.80 -8.14
CA SER A 210 -6.08 -2.02 -8.33
C SER A 210 -6.60 -3.25 -7.59
N GLY A 211 -7.48 -3.03 -6.59
CA GLY A 211 -7.95 -4.06 -5.68
C GLY A 211 -7.01 -4.34 -4.50
N MET A 212 -5.88 -3.62 -4.35
CA MET A 212 -5.01 -3.77 -3.17
C MET A 212 -5.64 -3.34 -1.84
N ALA A 213 -6.69 -2.51 -1.90
CA ALA A 213 -7.47 -2.16 -0.73
C ALA A 213 -8.31 -3.34 -0.20
N ASP A 214 -8.55 -4.35 -1.03
CA ASP A 214 -9.34 -5.54 -0.69
C ASP A 214 -8.43 -6.64 -0.11
N SER A 215 -8.70 -7.01 1.14
CA SER A 215 -7.93 -8.01 1.88
C SER A 215 -8.02 -9.40 1.22
N SER A 216 -9.19 -9.78 0.73
CA SER A 216 -9.45 -11.05 0.06
C SER A 216 -8.63 -11.15 -1.22
N LYS A 217 -8.55 -10.07 -1.99
CA LYS A 217 -7.77 -10.04 -3.24
C LYS A 217 -6.27 -10.19 -3.00
N VAL A 218 -5.75 -9.57 -1.93
CA VAL A 218 -4.35 -9.76 -1.51
C VAL A 218 -4.09 -11.19 -1.07
N GLN A 219 -5.02 -11.80 -0.34
CA GLN A 219 -4.93 -13.19 0.07
C GLN A 219 -4.98 -14.17 -1.11
N SER A 220 -5.84 -13.94 -2.11
CA SER A 220 -5.89 -14.75 -3.34
C SER A 220 -4.58 -14.72 -4.13
N PHE A 221 -3.81 -13.63 -4.03
CA PHE A 221 -2.47 -13.56 -4.61
C PHE A 221 -1.46 -14.45 -3.85
N PHE A 222 -1.66 -14.65 -2.54
CA PHE A 222 -0.84 -15.55 -1.72
C PHE A 222 -1.25 -17.01 -1.80
N ALA A 223 -2.43 -17.33 -2.37
CA ALA A 223 -2.87 -18.69 -2.66
C ALA A 223 -2.07 -19.35 -3.81
N PHE A 224 -0.81 -18.96 -3.99
CA PHE A 224 0.06 -19.45 -5.04
C PHE A 224 0.58 -20.84 -4.67
N GLU A 225 0.08 -21.86 -5.37
CA GLU A 225 0.54 -23.24 -5.22
C GLU A 225 1.77 -23.51 -6.10
N LEU A 226 2.86 -23.99 -5.50
CA LEU A 226 4.07 -24.45 -6.20
C LEU A 226 3.96 -25.91 -6.70
N HIS A 227 2.86 -26.61 -6.43
CA HIS A 227 2.64 -27.98 -6.86
C HIS A 227 2.07 -28.00 -8.30
N PRO A 228 2.62 -28.80 -9.24
CA PRO A 228 2.37 -28.68 -10.69
C PRO A 228 0.97 -29.07 -11.17
N LEU A 229 -0.03 -29.22 -10.30
CA LEU A 229 -1.33 -29.80 -10.66
C LEU A 229 -2.56 -28.94 -10.36
N SER A 230 -2.44 -27.80 -9.64
CA SER A 230 -3.57 -26.88 -9.50
C SER A 230 -3.13 -25.46 -9.15
N ILE A 231 -3.41 -24.49 -10.02
CA ILE A 231 -3.32 -23.04 -9.74
C ILE A 231 -4.72 -22.43 -9.58
N GLN A 232 -5.72 -23.24 -9.25
CA GLN A 232 -7.13 -22.86 -9.33
C GLN A 232 -7.49 -21.73 -8.36
N HIS A 233 -6.82 -21.61 -7.21
CA HIS A 233 -7.14 -20.60 -6.20
C HIS A 233 -6.33 -19.30 -6.36
N TRP A 234 -5.32 -19.29 -7.22
CA TRP A 234 -4.41 -18.18 -7.34
C TRP A 234 -4.96 -17.06 -8.24
N ASP A 235 -4.99 -15.83 -7.72
CA ASP A 235 -5.31 -14.63 -8.47
C ASP A 235 -4.01 -13.87 -8.85
N PRO A 236 -3.57 -13.92 -10.12
CA PRO A 236 -2.33 -13.27 -10.56
C PRO A 236 -2.43 -11.74 -10.66
N SER A 237 -3.58 -11.12 -10.37
CA SER A 237 -3.82 -9.69 -10.56
C SER A 237 -2.68 -8.83 -9.99
N LEU A 238 -2.30 -9.06 -8.73
CA LEU A 238 -1.32 -8.21 -8.05
C LEU A 238 0.10 -8.33 -8.62
N SER A 239 0.41 -9.37 -9.41
CA SER A 239 1.67 -9.44 -10.16
C SER A 239 1.80 -8.28 -11.17
N LEU A 240 0.68 -7.77 -11.69
CA LEU A 240 0.65 -6.63 -12.60
C LEU A 240 1.04 -5.31 -11.92
N ILE A 241 1.12 -5.24 -10.59
CA ILE A 241 1.68 -4.06 -9.90
C ILE A 241 3.18 -3.96 -10.15
N PHE A 242 3.88 -5.08 -10.31
CA PHE A 242 5.29 -5.05 -10.69
C PHE A 242 5.46 -4.45 -12.08
N VAL A 243 4.58 -4.81 -13.02
CA VAL A 243 4.62 -4.34 -14.41
C VAL A 243 4.10 -2.90 -14.54
N GLY A 244 3.00 -2.56 -13.87
CA GLY A 244 2.32 -1.27 -13.99
C GLY A 244 2.80 -0.19 -13.02
N ALA A 245 3.55 -0.56 -11.97
CA ALA A 245 4.03 0.39 -10.98
C ALA A 245 5.54 0.30 -10.70
N VAL A 246 6.04 -0.87 -10.34
CA VAL A 246 7.46 -1.05 -9.93
C VAL A 246 8.40 -0.84 -11.10
N LEU A 247 8.13 -1.44 -12.25
CA LEU A 247 8.95 -1.32 -13.46
C LEU A 247 8.93 0.12 -14.02
N PRO A 248 7.78 0.80 -14.15
CA PRO A 248 7.74 2.22 -14.49
C PRO A 248 8.48 3.10 -13.47
N ASN A 249 8.38 2.80 -12.17
CA ASN A 249 9.19 3.47 -11.13
C ASN A 249 10.67 3.29 -11.42
N LEU A 250 11.11 2.06 -11.68
CA LEU A 250 12.49 1.74 -12.03
C LEU A 250 12.98 2.55 -13.23
N ILE A 251 12.26 2.48 -14.36
CA ILE A 251 12.62 3.20 -15.58
C ILE A 251 12.69 4.70 -15.32
N LYS A 252 11.70 5.27 -14.63
CA LYS A 252 11.62 6.72 -14.37
C LYS A 252 12.73 7.21 -13.43
N ILE A 253 13.06 6.42 -12.41
CA ILE A 253 14.11 6.75 -11.45
C ILE A 253 15.49 6.66 -12.10
N GLN A 254 15.77 5.57 -12.83
CA GLN A 254 17.07 5.39 -13.47
C GLN A 254 17.28 6.38 -14.63
N SER A 255 16.23 6.75 -15.37
CA SER A 255 16.33 7.74 -16.45
C SER A 255 16.51 9.18 -15.95
N ARG A 256 15.89 9.56 -14.84
CA ARG A 256 15.97 10.93 -14.30
C ARG A 256 17.14 11.14 -13.35
N GLY A 257 17.56 10.09 -12.65
CA GLY A 257 18.61 10.14 -11.64
C GLY A 257 18.28 11.05 -10.45
N PHE A 258 19.29 11.33 -9.63
CA PHE A 258 19.19 12.18 -8.43
C PHE A 258 20.14 13.39 -8.47
N GLU A 259 20.71 13.70 -9.64
CA GLU A 259 21.69 14.78 -9.82
C GLU A 259 21.06 16.17 -9.64
N ARG A 260 19.82 16.35 -10.11
CA ARG A 260 19.07 17.60 -9.97
C ARG A 260 18.20 17.57 -8.72
N PRO A 261 18.13 18.65 -7.93
CA PRO A 261 17.30 18.69 -6.73
C PRO A 261 15.81 18.50 -7.07
N PRO A 262 15.01 17.99 -6.11
CA PRO A 262 13.56 17.91 -6.26
C PRO A 262 12.94 19.31 -6.37
N ARG A 263 11.76 19.42 -6.99
CA ARG A 263 11.17 20.73 -7.35
C ARG A 263 10.88 21.63 -6.14
N LEU A 264 10.46 21.05 -5.02
CA LEU A 264 10.00 21.76 -3.83
C LEU A 264 10.89 21.52 -2.61
N ALA A 265 12.08 20.94 -2.78
CA ALA A 265 13.02 20.72 -1.67
C ALA A 265 14.47 20.88 -2.12
N ALA A 266 15.34 21.27 -1.19
CA ALA A 266 16.76 21.49 -1.50
C ALA A 266 17.53 20.20 -1.85
N ARG A 267 17.09 19.05 -1.32
CA ARG A 267 17.70 17.74 -1.52
C ARG A 267 16.69 16.62 -1.39
N PHE A 268 16.99 15.46 -1.97
CA PHE A 268 16.21 14.25 -1.73
C PHE A 268 16.44 13.72 -0.30
N SER A 269 15.35 13.33 0.34
CA SER A 269 15.34 12.61 1.62
C SER A 269 15.28 11.10 1.35
N LEU A 270 16.38 10.57 0.82
CA LEU A 270 16.52 9.13 0.57
C LEU A 270 16.90 8.40 1.87
N PRO A 271 16.43 7.16 2.09
CA PRO A 271 16.87 6.31 3.19
C PRO A 271 18.39 6.19 3.18
N THR A 272 19.01 6.54 4.30
CA THR A 272 20.47 6.49 4.49
C THR A 272 20.96 5.09 4.82
N LYS A 273 20.09 4.23 5.35
CA LYS A 273 20.43 2.87 5.77
C LYS A 273 20.71 1.97 4.56
N MET A 274 21.88 1.35 4.55
CA MET A 274 22.40 0.46 3.52
C MET A 274 22.18 -1.01 3.89
N PHE A 275 22.66 -1.92 3.04
CA PHE A 275 22.65 -3.37 3.31
C PHE A 275 23.41 -3.75 4.59
N LYS A 276 24.46 -2.98 4.94
CA LYS A 276 25.24 -3.19 6.17
C LYS A 276 24.44 -2.94 7.46
N ASP A 277 23.32 -2.22 7.37
CA ASP A 277 22.43 -1.90 8.50
C ASP A 277 21.28 -2.92 8.64
N VAL A 278 21.45 -4.11 8.04
CA VAL A 278 20.55 -5.25 8.21
C VAL A 278 21.00 -6.00 9.46
N ASP A 279 20.19 -5.91 10.51
CA ASP A 279 20.39 -6.61 11.78
C ASP A 279 19.29 -7.67 11.99
N VAL A 280 19.42 -8.44 13.08
CA VAL A 280 18.43 -9.45 13.45
C VAL A 280 17.05 -8.81 13.66
N ARG A 281 17.00 -7.59 14.24
CA ARG A 281 15.74 -6.84 14.43
C ARG A 281 15.05 -6.54 13.10
N PHE A 282 15.80 -6.15 12.07
CA PHE A 282 15.28 -5.95 10.72
C PHE A 282 14.66 -7.22 10.15
N VAL A 283 15.37 -8.36 10.25
CA VAL A 283 14.90 -9.65 9.73
C VAL A 283 13.63 -10.09 10.46
N LEU A 284 13.64 -10.04 11.79
CA LEU A 284 12.45 -10.36 12.60
C LEU A 284 11.29 -9.41 12.28
N GLY A 285 11.56 -8.12 12.07
CA GLY A 285 10.56 -7.15 11.65
C GLY A 285 9.92 -7.49 10.30
N ALA A 286 10.73 -7.91 9.32
CA ALA A 286 10.25 -8.34 8.02
C ALA A 286 9.41 -9.64 8.13
N ILE A 287 9.83 -10.59 8.97
CA ILE A 287 9.07 -11.81 9.25
C ILE A 287 7.72 -11.47 9.90
N ALA A 288 7.70 -10.67 10.97
CA ALA A 288 6.46 -10.29 11.65
C ALA A 288 5.48 -9.55 10.73
N PHE A 289 6.01 -8.68 9.86
CA PHE A 289 5.22 -8.03 8.82
C PHE A 289 4.63 -9.07 7.84
N GLY A 290 5.45 -10.01 7.35
CA GLY A 290 5.02 -11.10 6.47
C GLY A 290 3.93 -11.96 7.09
N ILE A 291 4.07 -12.34 8.37
CA ILE A 291 3.08 -13.16 9.10
C ILE A 291 1.73 -12.45 9.10
N SER A 292 1.68 -11.20 9.58
CA SER A 292 0.41 -10.48 9.68
C SER A 292 -0.19 -10.14 8.31
N TRP A 293 0.66 -9.80 7.34
CA TRP A 293 0.23 -9.50 5.98
C TRP A 293 -0.34 -10.72 5.27
N GLY A 294 0.28 -11.90 5.41
CA GLY A 294 -0.26 -13.17 4.90
C GLY A 294 -1.54 -13.59 5.60
N TRP A 295 -1.60 -13.39 6.92
CA TRP A 295 -2.77 -13.76 7.72
C TRP A 295 -4.01 -12.93 7.40
N THR A 296 -3.85 -11.61 7.22
CA THR A 296 -5.00 -10.69 7.08
C THR A 296 -5.12 -10.01 5.73
N GLY A 297 -4.11 -10.07 4.87
CA GLY A 297 -4.07 -9.36 3.59
C GLY A 297 -3.98 -7.83 3.73
N VAL A 298 -3.76 -7.30 4.94
CA VAL A 298 -3.84 -5.86 5.20
C VAL A 298 -2.45 -5.24 5.37
N CYS A 299 -2.21 -4.16 4.64
CA CYS A 299 -1.08 -3.24 4.82
C CYS A 299 -1.56 -1.89 5.40
N PRO A 300 -0.68 -1.04 5.94
CA PRO A 300 -1.05 0.26 6.51
C PRO A 300 -1.82 1.20 5.57
N GLY A 301 -1.50 1.22 4.27
CA GLY A 301 -2.24 2.01 3.28
C GLY A 301 -3.71 1.55 3.15
N PRO A 302 -3.95 0.28 2.75
CA PRO A 302 -5.27 -0.34 2.78
C PRO A 302 -6.00 -0.22 4.13
N ALA A 303 -5.29 -0.32 5.25
CA ALA A 303 -5.90 -0.21 6.59
C ALA A 303 -6.55 1.16 6.82
N VAL A 304 -5.96 2.25 6.33
CA VAL A 304 -6.57 3.60 6.44
C VAL A 304 -7.88 3.67 5.65
N ILE A 305 -7.89 3.18 4.41
CA ILE A 305 -9.09 3.12 3.57
C ILE A 305 -10.17 2.26 4.26
N LYS A 306 -9.78 1.08 4.72
CA LYS A 306 -10.69 0.12 5.36
C LYS A 306 -11.19 0.63 6.71
N THR A 307 -10.43 1.47 7.42
CA THR A 307 -10.92 2.15 8.64
C THR A 307 -12.07 3.09 8.35
N LEU A 308 -12.07 3.78 7.21
CA LEU A 308 -13.18 4.63 6.81
C LEU A 308 -14.43 3.82 6.46
N LEU A 309 -14.26 2.65 5.82
CA LEU A 309 -15.36 1.78 5.38
C LEU A 309 -15.88 0.87 6.51
N GLN A 310 -15.02 0.49 7.45
CA GLN A 310 -15.31 -0.39 8.58
C GLN A 310 -14.73 0.22 9.88
N PRO A 311 -15.39 1.24 10.46
CA PRO A 311 -14.82 2.02 11.57
C PRO A 311 -14.42 1.19 12.79
N VAL A 312 -15.24 0.21 13.19
CA VAL A 312 -14.95 -0.62 14.38
C VAL A 312 -13.69 -1.46 14.18
N TRP A 313 -13.59 -2.18 13.06
CA TRP A 313 -12.40 -2.95 12.72
C TRP A 313 -11.16 -2.05 12.61
N GLY A 314 -11.32 -0.91 11.95
CA GLY A 314 -10.25 0.07 11.74
C GLY A 314 -9.71 0.62 13.04
N CYS A 315 -10.57 1.04 13.98
CA CYS A 315 -10.16 1.50 15.29
C CYS A 315 -9.35 0.42 16.04
N LEU A 316 -9.83 -0.82 16.07
CA LEU A 316 -9.13 -1.94 16.71
C LEU A 316 -7.75 -2.18 16.07
N TRP A 317 -7.70 -2.20 14.73
CA TRP A 317 -6.45 -2.39 14.01
C TRP A 317 -5.47 -1.24 14.24
N MET A 318 -5.94 0.01 14.25
CA MET A 318 -5.13 1.20 14.49
C MET A 318 -4.58 1.25 15.92
N ILE A 319 -5.38 0.83 16.92
CA ILE A 319 -4.91 0.66 18.30
C ILE A 319 -3.78 -0.35 18.34
N GLY A 320 -3.98 -1.53 17.74
CA GLY A 320 -2.93 -2.54 17.63
C GLY A 320 -1.67 -1.99 16.96
N PHE A 321 -1.82 -1.37 15.78
CA PHE A 321 -0.70 -0.79 15.04
C PHE A 321 0.06 0.27 15.85
N TYR A 322 -0.66 1.14 16.56
CA TYR A 322 -0.05 2.12 17.44
C TYR A 322 0.76 1.44 18.54
N VAL A 323 0.15 0.54 19.30
CA VAL A 323 0.79 -0.20 20.41
C VAL A 323 2.02 -0.97 19.93
N GLY A 324 1.91 -1.73 18.84
CA GLY A 324 3.05 -2.46 18.27
C GLY A 324 4.17 -1.55 17.74
N SER A 325 3.86 -0.29 17.40
CA SER A 325 4.85 0.70 16.97
C SER A 325 5.53 1.45 18.13
N LEU A 326 5.04 1.28 19.37
CA LEU A 326 5.68 1.85 20.55
C LEU A 326 7.04 1.20 20.79
N ASP A 327 7.91 1.94 21.47
CA ASP A 327 9.25 1.52 21.87
C ASP A 327 9.20 0.55 23.07
N MET A 328 8.24 -0.38 23.11
CA MET A 328 8.06 -1.32 24.24
C MET A 328 9.25 -2.26 24.45
N PHE A 329 10.18 -2.35 23.50
CA PHE A 329 11.38 -3.19 23.56
C PHE A 329 12.70 -2.46 23.23
N ASP A 330 12.68 -1.12 23.13
CA ASP A 330 13.92 -0.34 22.98
C ASP A 330 14.41 0.07 24.38
N THR A 331 15.01 -0.88 25.08
CA THR A 331 15.89 -0.63 26.22
C THR A 331 17.34 -0.64 25.73
N SER A 332 17.76 0.42 25.02
CA SER A 332 19.18 0.78 24.79
C SER A 332 19.28 1.99 23.88
#